data_AF-A0A182TBN1-F1
#
_entry.id   AF-A0A182TBN1-F1
#
_cell.length_a   1.000
_cell.length_b   1.000
_cell.length_c   1.000
_cell.angle_alpha   90.00
_cell.angle_beta   90.00
_cell.angle_gamma   90.00
#
_symmetry.space_group_name_H-M   'P 1'
#
loop_
_entity.id
_entity.type
_entity.pdbx_description
1 polymer ?
#
loop_
_entity_poly.entity_id
_entity_poly.type
_entity_poly.pdbx_seq_one_letter_code
_entity_poly.pdbx_strand_id
1 'polypeptide(L)'
;MVAHGNESTNVRGVVRFCTLSNVAGQKGAVVDGTIDGLTPNGSYRLNVHECGDISQGCSSVGDVYDSSEISTDESGRATIRLINDRLDVNDLIGRSVVIEQPENGNGRLSCGIIARSAGIFENYKKICACDGVTIWDERNKSVL
;
A
#
# COMPACT_ATOMS: atom_id res chain seq x y z
N MET A 1 -5.27 -14.79 -21.11
CA MET A 1 -4.75 -15.08 -19.76
C MET A 1 -4.35 -13.74 -19.19
N VAL A 2 -5.13 -13.20 -18.26
CA VAL A 2 -4.89 -11.84 -17.73
C VAL A 2 -3.77 -11.96 -16.72
N ALA A 3 -2.62 -11.36 -17.01
CA ALA A 3 -1.51 -11.31 -16.07
C ALA A 3 -1.90 -10.41 -14.91
N HIS A 4 -2.39 -10.99 -13.82
CA HIS A 4 -2.46 -10.28 -12.55
C HIS A 4 -1.02 -9.91 -12.20
N GLY A 5 -0.67 -8.62 -12.22
CA GLY A 5 0.73 -8.13 -12.14
C GLY A 5 1.56 -8.57 -10.91
N ASN A 6 0.97 -9.33 -9.99
CA ASN A 6 1.65 -10.00 -8.87
C ASN A 6 2.23 -11.39 -9.25
N GLU A 7 1.80 -12.02 -10.34
CA GLU A 7 2.25 -13.40 -10.66
C GLU A 7 3.60 -13.44 -11.39
N SER A 8 4.02 -12.35 -12.00
CA SER A 8 5.29 -12.25 -12.74
C SER A 8 6.47 -11.81 -11.89
N THR A 9 6.23 -11.22 -10.70
CA THR A 9 7.29 -10.72 -9.82
C THR A 9 7.07 -11.21 -8.38
N ASN A 10 8.14 -11.48 -7.63
CA ASN A 10 8.03 -11.82 -6.21
C ASN A 10 7.92 -10.57 -5.31
N VAL A 11 7.52 -9.42 -5.87
CA VAL A 11 7.53 -8.13 -5.18
C VAL A 11 6.27 -8.00 -4.33
N ARG A 12 6.46 -7.86 -3.02
CA ARG A 12 5.37 -7.78 -2.04
C ARG A 12 5.69 -6.76 -0.97
N GLY A 13 4.68 -6.04 -0.51
CA GLY A 13 4.90 -5.04 0.53
C GLY A 13 3.61 -4.53 1.13
N VAL A 14 3.77 -3.75 2.20
CA VAL A 14 2.67 -3.03 2.86
C VAL A 14 3.09 -1.58 2.97
N VAL A 15 2.21 -0.68 2.52
CA VAL A 15 2.37 0.77 2.62
C VAL A 15 1.17 1.33 3.36
N ARG A 16 1.43 2.23 4.30
CA ARG A 16 0.46 2.93 5.14
C ARG A 16 0.53 4.41 4.85
N PHE A 17 -0.63 5.00 4.68
CA PHE A 17 -0.80 6.45 4.54
C PHE A 17 -1.53 6.94 5.79
N CYS A 18 -0.88 7.80 6.57
CA CYS A 18 -1.43 8.36 7.80
C CYS A 18 -1.53 9.87 7.65
N THR A 19 -2.68 10.46 7.94
CA THR A 19 -2.83 11.92 7.89
C THR A 19 -1.92 12.58 8.94
N LEU A 20 -1.24 13.66 8.55
CA LEU A 20 -0.43 14.47 9.47
C LEU A 20 -1.28 15.34 10.39
N SER A 21 -2.45 15.75 9.92
CA SER A 21 -3.34 16.66 10.62
C SER A 21 -4.79 16.29 10.36
N ASN A 22 -5.60 16.38 11.41
CA ASN A 22 -7.05 16.20 11.30
C ASN A 22 -7.78 17.53 11.05
N VAL A 23 -7.04 18.62 10.79
CA VAL A 23 -7.62 19.92 10.46
C VAL A 23 -8.18 19.87 9.04
N ALA A 24 -9.48 20.13 8.89
CA ALA A 24 -10.15 20.15 7.60
C ALA A 24 -9.45 21.08 6.61
N GLY A 25 -9.11 20.56 5.43
CA GLY A 25 -8.43 21.31 4.36
C GLY A 25 -6.90 21.38 4.48
N GLN A 26 -6.31 20.85 5.57
CA GLN A 26 -4.87 20.73 5.68
C GLN A 26 -4.40 19.43 5.01
N LYS A 27 -3.61 19.55 3.94
CA LYS A 27 -2.97 18.42 3.28
C LYS A 27 -1.71 18.00 4.03
N GLY A 28 -1.37 16.72 3.92
CA GLY A 28 -0.19 16.13 4.52
C GLY A 28 -0.42 14.69 4.93
N ALA A 29 0.40 13.79 4.40
CA ALA A 29 0.39 12.38 4.78
C ALA A 29 1.81 11.89 5.10
N VAL A 30 1.92 11.09 6.14
CA VAL A 30 3.07 10.20 6.38
C VAL A 30 2.85 8.95 5.55
N VAL A 31 3.84 8.61 4.73
CA VAL A 31 3.89 7.35 4.00
C VAL A 31 4.95 6.48 4.66
N ASP A 32 4.51 5.36 5.21
CA ASP A 32 5.34 4.41 5.94
C ASP A 32 5.12 3.00 5.38
N GLY A 33 6.19 2.24 5.14
CA GLY A 33 6.01 0.92 4.56
C GLY A 33 7.28 0.11 4.38
N THR A 34 7.09 -1.14 4.01
CA THR A 34 8.16 -2.08 3.69
C THR A 34 7.79 -2.90 2.47
N ILE A 35 8.75 -3.07 1.56
CA ILE A 35 8.59 -3.79 0.30
C ILE A 35 9.77 -4.72 0.11
N ASP A 36 9.48 -5.97 -0.25
CA ASP A 36 10.43 -7.06 -0.42
C ASP A 36 10.40 -7.61 -1.83
N GLY A 37 11.46 -8.35 -2.19
CA GLY A 37 11.56 -9.03 -3.48
C GLY A 37 12.00 -8.12 -4.62
N LEU A 38 12.58 -6.96 -4.30
CA LEU A 38 13.16 -6.04 -5.26
C LEU A 38 14.63 -6.42 -5.55
N THR A 39 15.19 -5.88 -6.62
CA THR A 39 16.62 -6.03 -6.92
C THR A 39 17.44 -5.23 -5.90
N PRO A 40 18.48 -5.83 -5.29
CA PRO A 40 19.35 -5.13 -4.36
C PRO A 40 19.98 -3.85 -4.93
N ASN A 41 20.14 -2.83 -4.10
CA ASN A 41 20.75 -1.54 -4.45
C ASN A 41 20.13 -0.86 -5.69
N GLY A 42 18.85 -1.13 -5.98
CA GLY A 42 18.08 -0.50 -7.04
C GLY A 42 17.32 0.75 -6.59
N SER A 43 17.11 1.68 -7.52
CA SER A 43 16.16 2.79 -7.39
C SER A 43 14.82 2.42 -8.04
N TYR A 44 13.74 2.77 -7.37
CA TYR A 44 12.36 2.50 -7.76
C TYR A 44 11.49 3.72 -7.50
N ARG A 45 10.29 3.72 -8.08
CA ARG A 45 9.26 4.72 -7.82
C ARG A 45 8.05 4.06 -7.16
N LEU A 46 7.60 4.67 -6.08
CA LEU A 46 6.30 4.44 -5.44
C LEU A 46 5.32 5.45 -6.04
N ASN A 47 4.50 5.00 -6.97
CA ASN A 47 3.52 5.83 -7.66
C ASN A 47 2.13 5.59 -7.09
N VAL A 48 1.43 6.66 -6.75
CA VAL A 48 -0.02 6.63 -6.56
C VAL A 48 -0.65 6.89 -7.92
N HIS A 49 -1.55 6.02 -8.35
CA HIS A 49 -2.29 6.14 -9.61
C HIS A 49 -3.74 6.55 -9.36
N GLU A 50 -4.41 7.03 -10.39
CA GLU A 50 -5.77 7.57 -10.26
C GLU A 50 -6.87 6.53 -10.02
N CYS A 51 -6.72 5.31 -10.55
CA CYS A 51 -7.73 4.27 -10.48
C CYS A 51 -7.26 3.09 -9.61
N GLY A 52 -8.16 2.59 -8.77
CA GLY A 52 -8.01 1.32 -8.05
C GLY A 52 -8.39 0.08 -8.87
N ASP A 53 -8.44 0.17 -10.21
CA ASP A 53 -8.81 -0.96 -11.06
C ASP A 53 -7.61 -1.87 -11.31
N ILE A 54 -7.62 -3.05 -10.67
CA ILE A 54 -6.61 -4.10 -10.83
C ILE A 54 -7.11 -5.29 -11.68
N SER A 55 -8.20 -5.12 -12.42
CA SER A 55 -8.79 -6.17 -13.27
C SER A 55 -7.83 -6.65 -14.36
N GLN A 56 -6.95 -5.78 -14.85
CA GLN A 56 -5.86 -6.09 -15.79
C GLN A 56 -4.49 -5.97 -15.13
N GLY A 57 -4.40 -6.30 -13.83
CA GLY A 57 -3.19 -6.10 -13.04
C GLY A 57 -2.83 -4.62 -12.93
N CYS A 58 -1.55 -4.30 -13.00
CA CYS A 58 -1.09 -2.92 -12.83
C CYS A 58 -1.26 -2.09 -14.10
N SER A 59 -1.83 -2.63 -15.19
CA SER A 59 -2.02 -1.89 -16.45
C SER A 59 -3.28 -1.01 -16.45
N SER A 60 -4.32 -1.39 -15.69
CA SER A 60 -5.63 -0.71 -15.65
C SER A 60 -5.74 0.41 -14.59
N VAL A 61 -4.65 0.72 -13.89
CA VAL A 61 -4.66 1.70 -12.79
C VAL A 61 -4.70 3.17 -13.23
N GLY A 62 -4.59 3.45 -14.53
CA GLY A 62 -4.62 4.80 -15.09
C GLY A 62 -3.30 5.58 -14.93
N ASP A 63 -3.40 6.91 -14.99
CA ASP A 63 -2.27 7.83 -14.93
C ASP A 63 -1.72 8.00 -13.50
N VAL A 64 -0.48 8.50 -13.42
CA VAL A 64 0.20 8.78 -12.15
C VAL A 64 -0.39 10.05 -11.53
N TYR A 65 -0.93 9.92 -10.32
CA TYR A 65 -1.43 11.01 -9.49
C TYR A 65 -0.31 11.65 -8.65
N ASP A 66 0.56 10.83 -8.06
CA ASP A 66 1.74 11.30 -7.33
C ASP A 66 2.87 10.26 -7.41
N SER A 67 4.12 10.72 -7.28
CA SER A 67 5.30 9.87 -7.38
C SER A 67 6.30 10.19 -6.29
N SER A 68 6.83 9.15 -5.66
CA SER A 68 7.91 9.23 -4.67
C SER A 68 9.03 8.26 -5.03
N GLU A 69 10.28 8.72 -4.97
CA GLU A 69 11.44 7.84 -5.19
C GLU A 69 11.74 7.01 -3.94
N ILE A 70 12.06 5.73 -4.14
CA ILE A 70 12.44 4.80 -3.08
C ILE A 70 13.69 4.04 -3.50
N SER A 71 14.54 3.70 -2.53
CA SER A 71 15.72 2.87 -2.75
C SER A 71 15.61 1.56 -1.97
N THR A 72 16.37 0.57 -2.41
CA THR A 72 16.46 -0.75 -1.78
C THR A 72 17.82 -0.95 -1.14
N ASP A 73 17.84 -1.76 -0.10
CA ASP A 73 19.06 -2.21 0.55
C ASP A 73 19.74 -3.38 -0.20
N GLU A 74 20.84 -3.88 0.35
CA GLU A 74 21.60 -5.03 -0.17
C GLU A 74 20.80 -6.34 -0.17
N SER A 75 19.70 -6.41 0.58
CA SER A 75 18.81 -7.57 0.65
C SER A 75 17.67 -7.51 -0.37
N GLY A 76 17.52 -6.40 -1.10
CA GLY A 76 16.38 -6.18 -1.99
C GLY A 76 15.11 -5.77 -1.26
N ARG A 77 15.25 -5.16 -0.08
CA ARG A 77 14.16 -4.62 0.75
C ARG A 77 14.19 -3.10 0.71
N ALA A 78 13.03 -2.48 0.48
CA ALA A 78 12.83 -1.05 0.58
C ALA A 78 12.08 -0.72 1.87
N THR A 79 12.66 0.13 2.71
CA THR A 79 11.98 0.71 3.88
C THR A 79 11.64 2.15 3.57
N ILE A 80 10.33 2.45 3.56
CA ILE A 80 9.80 3.75 3.16
C ILE A 80 9.38 4.49 4.41
N ARG A 81 9.90 5.71 4.57
CA ARG A 81 9.43 6.63 5.60
C ARG A 81 9.58 8.05 5.07
N LEU A 82 8.49 8.61 4.58
CA LEU A 82 8.47 9.96 4.00
C LEU A 82 7.24 10.74 4.45
N ILE A 83 7.37 12.06 4.38
CA ILE A 83 6.29 13.00 4.63
C ILE A 83 5.99 13.68 3.32
N ASN A 84 4.72 13.68 2.92
CA ASN A 84 4.26 14.31 1.68
C ASN A 84 3.11 15.27 1.97
N ASP A 85 3.42 16.57 1.90
CA ASP A 85 2.49 17.66 2.21
C ASP A 85 1.43 17.89 1.11
N ARG A 86 1.58 17.23 -0.05
CA ARG A 86 0.66 17.38 -1.18
C ARG A 86 -0.51 16.38 -1.14
N LEU A 87 -0.38 15.31 -0.35
CA LEU A 87 -1.36 14.23 -0.28
C LEU A 87 -2.41 14.48 0.79
N ASP A 88 -3.67 14.19 0.46
CA ASP A 88 -4.77 14.07 1.42
C ASP A 88 -5.21 12.60 1.46
N VAL A 89 -5.16 11.96 2.63
CA VAL A 89 -5.54 10.55 2.79
C VAL A 89 -6.97 10.28 2.31
N ASN A 90 -7.88 11.25 2.46
CA ASN A 90 -9.26 11.11 1.98
C ASN A 90 -9.32 10.95 0.46
N ASP A 91 -8.47 11.69 -0.26
CA ASP A 91 -8.39 11.64 -1.72
C ASP A 91 -7.66 10.39 -2.23
N LEU A 92 -6.90 9.69 -1.38
CA LEU A 92 -6.16 8.48 -1.75
C LEU A 92 -7.01 7.21 -1.69
N ILE A 93 -8.10 7.19 -0.93
CA ILE A 93 -8.90 5.99 -0.74
C ILE A 93 -9.55 5.57 -2.06
N GLY A 94 -9.38 4.30 -2.44
CA GLY A 94 -9.91 3.75 -3.69
C GLY A 94 -9.00 3.97 -4.90
N ARG A 95 -7.90 4.70 -4.74
CA ARG A 95 -6.80 4.75 -5.71
C ARG A 95 -5.92 3.50 -5.58
N SER A 96 -4.89 3.40 -6.42
CA SER A 96 -3.88 2.35 -6.28
C SER A 96 -2.49 2.92 -6.06
N VAL A 97 -1.65 2.11 -5.41
CA VAL A 97 -0.22 2.33 -5.26
C VAL A 97 0.52 1.28 -6.08
N VAL A 98 1.54 1.69 -6.82
CA VAL A 98 2.29 0.87 -7.77
C VAL A 98 3.78 1.08 -7.57
N ILE A 99 4.53 -0.02 -7.60
CA ILE A 99 5.99 0.00 -7.62
C ILE A 99 6.47 -0.13 -9.05
N GLU A 100 7.27 0.84 -9.48
CA GLU A 100 7.80 0.91 -10.83
C GLU A 100 9.32 1.01 -10.84
N GLN A 101 9.95 0.30 -11.76
CA GLN A 101 11.38 0.45 -12.02
C GLN A 101 11.62 1.46 -13.16
N PRO A 102 12.37 2.55 -12.94
CA PRO A 102 12.53 3.63 -13.91
C PRO A 102 13.27 3.20 -15.19
N GLU A 103 14.13 2.20 -15.13
CA GLU A 103 14.97 1.80 -16.28
C GLU A 103 14.21 1.07 -17.41
N ASN A 104 13.03 0.51 -17.13
CA ASN A 104 12.32 -0.35 -18.08
C ASN A 104 11.09 0.29 -18.76
N GLY A 105 10.81 1.57 -18.52
CA GLY A 105 9.78 2.37 -19.23
C GLY A 105 8.30 1.92 -19.11
N ASN A 106 8.05 0.67 -18.71
CA ASN A 106 6.77 0.02 -18.46
C ASN A 106 6.91 -1.07 -17.37
N GLY A 107 7.91 -0.92 -16.48
CA GLY A 107 8.26 -1.90 -15.46
C GLY A 107 7.40 -1.78 -14.20
N ARG A 108 6.07 -1.81 -14.32
CA ARG A 108 5.16 -1.90 -13.17
C ARG A 108 5.30 -3.29 -12.57
N LEU A 109 5.88 -3.38 -11.37
CA LEU A 109 6.25 -4.65 -10.74
C LEU A 109 5.13 -5.24 -9.91
N SER A 110 4.46 -4.40 -9.14
CA SER A 110 3.38 -4.79 -8.23
C SER A 110 2.50 -3.59 -7.92
N CYS A 111 1.23 -3.85 -7.64
CA CYS A 111 0.23 -2.84 -7.38
C CYS A 111 -0.78 -3.30 -6.33
N GLY A 112 -1.37 -2.34 -5.62
CA GLY A 112 -2.40 -2.60 -4.61
C GLY A 112 -3.37 -1.43 -4.48
N ILE A 113 -4.60 -1.71 -4.08
CA ILE A 113 -5.62 -0.69 -3.82
C ILE A 113 -5.37 -0.07 -2.46
N ILE A 114 -5.42 1.27 -2.39
CA ILE A 114 -5.36 2.02 -1.15
C ILE A 114 -6.71 1.90 -0.45
N ALA A 115 -6.76 1.03 0.55
CA ALA A 115 -7.95 0.78 1.35
C ALA A 115 -7.97 1.61 2.63
N ARG A 116 -9.17 1.86 3.16
CA ARG A 116 -9.31 2.41 4.51
C ARG A 116 -8.76 1.42 5.54
N SER A 117 -7.98 1.93 6.46
CA SER A 117 -7.52 1.18 7.63
C SER A 117 -8.02 1.88 8.88
N ALA A 118 -8.27 1.11 9.93
CA ALA A 118 -8.64 1.66 11.22
C ALA A 118 -7.45 2.37 11.86
N GLY A 119 -7.70 3.54 12.44
CA GLY A 119 -6.75 4.19 13.33
C GLY A 119 -6.48 3.35 14.58
N ILE A 120 -5.48 3.78 15.35
CA ILE A 120 -5.18 3.17 16.65
C ILE A 120 -6.43 3.34 17.53
N PHE A 121 -6.96 2.24 18.07
CA PHE A 121 -8.19 2.14 18.87
C PHE A 121 -9.54 2.29 18.13
N GLU A 122 -9.56 2.41 16.80
CA GLU A 122 -10.82 2.49 16.04
C GLU A 122 -11.40 1.11 15.65
N ASN A 123 -10.63 0.03 15.82
CA ASN A 123 -11.07 -1.32 15.47
C ASN A 123 -10.64 -2.35 16.51
N TYR A 124 -11.56 -2.67 17.43
CA TYR A 124 -11.48 -3.87 18.26
C TYR A 124 -11.80 -5.08 17.37
N LYS A 125 -10.82 -5.56 16.59
CA LYS A 125 -11.05 -6.67 15.66
C LYS A 125 -11.51 -7.91 16.41
N LYS A 126 -12.80 -8.25 16.27
CA LYS A 126 -13.25 -9.65 16.34
C LYS A 126 -12.94 -10.26 14.99
N ILE A 127 -12.06 -11.25 14.96
CA ILE A 127 -11.72 -11.97 13.73
C ILE A 127 -12.86 -12.97 13.47
N CYS A 128 -13.71 -12.63 12.50
CA CYS A 128 -14.74 -13.54 11.99
C CYS A 128 -14.24 -14.11 10.66
N ALA A 129 -14.32 -15.43 10.49
CA ALA A 129 -14.18 -16.00 9.17
C ALA A 129 -15.46 -15.70 8.36
N CYS A 130 -15.35 -15.68 7.03
CA CYS A 130 -16.48 -15.44 6.13
C CYS A 130 -17.57 -16.55 6.17
N ASP A 131 -17.45 -17.51 7.09
CA ASP A 131 -18.43 -18.53 7.44
C ASP A 131 -19.39 -18.09 8.58
N GLY A 132 -19.19 -16.90 9.15
CA GLY A 132 -19.99 -16.39 10.26
C GLY A 132 -19.65 -17.00 11.61
N VAL A 133 -18.59 -17.80 11.71
CA VAL A 133 -18.10 -18.38 12.96
C VAL A 133 -16.94 -17.54 13.48
N THR A 134 -17.06 -17.09 14.73
CA THR A 134 -15.99 -16.36 15.43
C THR A 134 -14.93 -17.37 15.84
N ILE A 135 -13.78 -17.39 15.17
CA ILE A 135 -12.76 -18.43 15.39
C ILE A 135 -11.95 -18.17 16.66
N TRP A 136 -11.71 -16.92 17.07
CA TRP A 136 -11.07 -16.59 18.36
C TRP A 136 -11.43 -15.17 18.82
N ASP A 137 -11.68 -14.99 20.12
CA ASP A 137 -11.86 -13.69 20.80
C ASP A 137 -10.68 -13.49 21.77
N GLU A 138 -9.96 -12.38 21.64
CA GLU A 138 -8.70 -12.10 22.36
C GLU A 138 -8.96 -11.60 23.80
N ARG A 139 -10.22 -11.36 24.19
CA ARG A 139 -10.55 -11.06 25.58
C ARG A 139 -10.59 -12.34 26.41
N ASN A 140 -9.59 -12.46 27.28
CA ASN A 140 -9.65 -13.11 28.60
C ASN A 140 -11.05 -13.60 28.99
N LYS A 141 -11.35 -14.88 28.75
CA LYS A 141 -12.17 -15.61 29.70
C LYS A 141 -11.30 -15.83 30.92
N SER A 142 -11.48 -15.02 31.96
CA SER A 142 -11.18 -15.49 33.31
C SER A 142 -12.06 -16.72 33.53
N VAL A 143 -11.46 -17.90 33.50
CA VAL A 143 -12.09 -19.12 33.96
C VAL A 143 -12.30 -18.95 35.46
N LEU A 144 -13.55 -18.69 35.86
CA LEU A 144 -14.09 -19.17 37.13
C LEU A 144 -14.85 -20.46 36.82
#